data_AF-A0A945Y3A6-F1
#
_entry.id   AF-A0A945Y3A6-F1
#
_cell.length_a   1.000
_cell.length_b   1.000
_cell.length_c   1.000
_cell.angle_alpha   90.00
_cell.angle_beta   90.00
_cell.angle_gamma   90.00
#
_symmetry.space_group_name_H-M   'P 1'
#
loop_
_entity.id
_entity.type
_entity.pdbx_description
1 polymer ?
#
loop_
_entity_poly.entity_id
_entity_poly.type
_entity_poly.pdbx_seq_one_letter_code
_entity_poly.pdbx_strand_id
1 'polypeptide(L)'
;MKKNIKIIFIIIAGILIAWIIFQFQSSIISFKETISEESGEIIENIEDKIYIKIYLDGKLSEGLKELQTKCIELIEELNQYSTHKIEYVLINPSES
;
A
#
# COMPACT_ATOMS: atom_id res chain seq x y z
N MET A 1 -22.80 -46.95 -5.93
CA MET A 1 -22.20 -46.03 -6.95
C MET A 1 -22.66 -44.58 -6.85
N LYS A 2 -23.97 -44.25 -6.78
CA LYS A 2 -24.47 -42.85 -6.73
C LYS A 2 -23.98 -42.01 -5.53
N LYS A 3 -23.70 -42.64 -4.38
CA LYS A 3 -23.19 -41.95 -3.17
C LYS A 3 -21.77 -41.38 -3.35
N ASN A 4 -20.91 -42.10 -4.09
CA ASN A 4 -19.52 -41.68 -4.33
C ASN A 4 -19.45 -40.51 -5.32
N ILE A 5 -20.36 -40.48 -6.30
CA ILE A 5 -20.50 -39.37 -7.26
C ILE A 5 -20.89 -38.06 -6.56
N LYS A 6 -21.78 -38.11 -5.55
CA LYS A 6 -22.13 -36.93 -4.76
C LYS A 6 -20.95 -36.40 -3.94
N ILE A 7 -20.12 -37.30 -3.39
CA ILE A 7 -18.93 -36.93 -2.62
C ILE A 7 -17.88 -36.26 -3.52
N ILE A 8 -17.64 -36.81 -4.71
CA ILE A 8 -16.73 -36.23 -5.71
C ILE A 8 -17.22 -34.84 -6.14
N PHE A 9 -18.52 -34.66 -6.35
CA PHE A 9 -19.09 -33.36 -6.69
C PHE A 9 -18.88 -32.31 -5.59
N ILE A 10 -19.02 -32.69 -4.33
CA ILE A 10 -18.76 -31.82 -3.18
C ILE A 10 -17.28 -31.41 -3.09
N ILE A 11 -16.35 -32.34 -3.36
CA ILE A 11 -14.92 -32.05 -3.35
C ILE A 11 -14.56 -31.07 -4.47
N ILE A 12 -15.11 -31.27 -5.67
CA ILE A 12 -14.91 -30.36 -6.81
C ILE A 12 -15.49 -28.98 -6.52
N ALA A 13 -16.70 -28.91 -5.94
CA ALA A 13 -17.29 -27.64 -5.54
C ALA A 13 -16.42 -26.91 -4.51
N GLY A 14 -15.88 -27.64 -3.53
CA GLY A 14 -14.94 -27.08 -2.54
C GLY A 14 -13.67 -26.51 -3.17
N ILE A 15 -13.11 -27.20 -4.16
CA ILE A 15 -11.93 -26.73 -4.91
C ILE A 15 -12.23 -25.47 -5.72
N LEU A 16 -13.40 -25.39 -6.36
CA LEU A 16 -13.82 -24.19 -7.11
C LEU A 16 -14.04 -22.99 -6.18
N ILE A 17 -14.61 -23.21 -5.01
CA ILE A 17 -14.80 -22.17 -3.98
C ILE A 17 -13.44 -21.71 -3.42
N ALA A 18 -12.50 -22.63 -3.17
CA ALA A 18 -11.15 -22.25 -2.75
C ALA A 18 -10.42 -21.42 -3.82
N TRP A 19 -10.56 -21.79 -5.09
CA TRP A 19 -10.00 -21.04 -6.23
C TRP A 19 -10.56 -19.62 -6.33
N ILE A 20 -11.88 -19.45 -6.14
CA ILE A 20 -12.49 -18.11 -6.24
C ILE A 20 -12.04 -17.21 -5.08
N ILE A 21 -11.94 -17.75 -3.86
CA ILE A 21 -11.45 -17.01 -2.69
C ILE A 21 -9.99 -16.58 -2.87
N PHE A 22 -9.14 -17.46 -3.40
CA PHE A 22 -7.73 -17.15 -3.65
C PHE A 22 -7.56 -16.01 -4.67
N GLN A 23 -8.35 -16.00 -5.74
CA GLN A 23 -8.34 -14.92 -6.74
C GLN A 23 -8.83 -13.58 -6.15
N PHE A 24 -9.88 -13.60 -5.33
CA PHE A 24 -10.37 -12.40 -4.65
C PHE A 24 -9.38 -11.84 -3.64
N GLN A 25 -8.64 -12.70 -2.92
CA GLN A 25 -7.60 -12.26 -1.99
C GLN A 25 -6.48 -11.49 -2.71
N SER A 26 -6.06 -11.95 -3.89
CA SER A 26 -5.05 -11.25 -4.69
C SER A 26 -5.55 -9.88 -5.18
N SER A 27 -6.85 -9.74 -5.45
CA SER A 27 -7.44 -8.48 -5.93
C SER A 27 -7.63 -7.42 -4.83
N ILE A 28 -7.75 -7.83 -3.56
CA ILE A 28 -7.84 -6.91 -2.41
C ILE A 28 -6.46 -6.36 -2.04
N ILE A 29 -5.39 -7.14 -2.25
CA ILE A 29 -4.00 -6.70 -2.06
C ILE A 29 -3.59 -5.63 -3.08
N SER A 30 -4.15 -5.65 -4.28
CA SER A 30 -3.98 -4.60 -5.30
C SER A 30 -4.82 -3.34 -5.04
N PHE A 31 -5.70 -3.33 -4.04
CA PHE A 31 -6.32 -2.11 -3.50
C PHE A 31 -5.40 -1.40 -2.48
N LYS A 32 -4.10 -1.69 -2.51
CA LYS A 32 -3.09 -0.77 -1.99
C LYS A 32 -3.23 0.48 -2.86
N GLU A 33 -3.75 1.56 -2.28
CA GLU A 33 -3.97 2.86 -2.94
C GLU A 33 -2.67 3.28 -3.64
N THR A 34 -2.53 2.84 -4.89
CA THR A 34 -1.38 3.15 -5.72
C THR A 34 -1.57 4.59 -6.15
N ILE A 35 -0.50 5.37 -6.17
CA ILE A 35 -0.54 6.73 -6.72
C ILE A 35 -1.24 6.68 -8.09
N SER A 36 -2.34 7.45 -8.23
CA SER A 36 -3.08 7.47 -9.49
C SER A 36 -2.15 7.91 -10.63
N GLU A 37 -2.35 7.40 -11.84
CA GLU A 37 -1.52 7.76 -13.01
C GLU A 37 -1.43 9.30 -13.16
N GLU A 38 -2.53 10.00 -12.91
CA GLU A 38 -2.65 11.46 -12.87
C GLU A 38 -1.71 12.14 -11.86
N SER A 39 -1.54 11.54 -10.68
CA SER A 39 -0.64 12.05 -9.64
C SER A 39 0.83 11.79 -10.00
N GLY A 40 1.12 10.70 -10.71
CA GLY A 40 2.44 10.40 -11.26
C GLY A 40 2.89 11.44 -12.29
N GLU A 41 2.02 11.79 -13.24
CA GLU A 41 2.32 12.81 -14.26
C GLU A 41 2.62 14.19 -13.64
N ILE A 42 1.89 14.57 -12.59
CA ILE A 42 2.15 15.85 -11.89
C ILE A 42 3.55 15.85 -11.30
N ILE A 43 3.96 14.74 -10.67
CA ILE A 43 5.26 14.63 -9.98
C ILE A 43 6.41 14.53 -10.96
N GLU A 44 6.22 13.84 -12.08
CA GLU A 44 7.20 13.76 -13.16
C GLU A 44 7.51 15.15 -13.75
N ASN A 45 6.51 16.04 -13.79
CA ASN A 45 6.64 17.41 -14.32
C ASN A 45 7.19 18.42 -13.29
N ILE A 46 7.50 18.02 -12.05
CA ILE A 46 8.13 18.91 -11.08
C ILE A 46 9.63 19.00 -11.37
N GLU A 47 10.07 20.16 -11.83
CA GLU A 47 11.48 20.44 -12.16
C GLU A 47 12.35 20.77 -10.93
N ASP A 48 11.74 21.08 -9.79
CA ASP A 48 12.42 21.48 -8.56
C ASP A 48 12.57 20.33 -7.54
N LYS A 49 13.62 20.40 -6.71
CA LYS A 49 13.82 19.44 -5.62
C LYS A 49 12.75 19.62 -4.54
N ILE A 50 11.95 18.58 -4.32
CA ILE A 50 10.90 18.58 -3.30
C ILE A 50 11.49 18.18 -1.94
N TYR A 51 11.22 19.00 -0.92
CA TYR A 51 11.64 18.74 0.45
C TYR A 51 10.43 18.68 1.39
N ILE A 52 10.21 17.52 2.01
CA ILE A 52 9.04 17.23 2.83
C ILE A 52 9.43 17.20 4.31
N LYS A 53 8.74 18.01 5.13
CA LYS A 53 8.91 18.01 6.59
C LYS A 53 7.77 17.23 7.24
N ILE A 54 8.11 16.16 7.96
CA ILE A 54 7.16 15.29 8.64
C ILE A 54 7.26 15.53 10.15
N TYR A 55 6.23 16.12 10.75
CA TYR A 55 6.18 16.44 12.18
C TYR A 55 5.71 15.26 13.02
N LEU A 56 6.33 14.11 12.80
CA LEU A 56 6.04 12.87 13.50
C LEU A 56 7.36 12.29 13.99
N ASP A 57 8.02 12.98 14.93
CA ASP A 57 9.21 12.46 15.60
C ASP A 57 9.11 12.67 17.12
N GLY A 58 9.88 11.90 17.88
CA GLY A 58 9.86 11.88 19.34
C GLY A 58 8.99 10.78 19.95
N LYS A 59 8.38 11.06 21.11
CA LYS A 59 7.61 10.04 21.87
C LYS A 59 6.18 9.92 21.35
N LEU A 60 6.04 9.25 20.22
CA LEU A 60 4.76 9.01 19.56
C LEU A 60 3.98 7.84 20.19
N SER A 61 2.65 7.95 20.18
CA SER A 61 1.74 6.82 20.41
C SER A 61 1.84 5.81 19.26
N GLU A 62 1.40 4.59 19.50
CA GLU A 62 1.49 3.50 18.51
C GLU A 62 0.84 3.87 17.15
N GLY A 63 -0.34 4.48 17.17
CA GLY A 63 -1.01 4.94 15.95
C GLY A 63 -0.29 6.08 15.21
N LEU A 64 0.43 6.95 15.94
CA LEU A 64 1.22 8.01 15.30
C LEU A 64 2.51 7.48 14.68
N LYS A 65 3.09 6.41 15.24
CA LYS A 65 4.20 5.68 14.61
C LYS A 65 3.75 4.99 13.33
N GLU A 66 2.57 4.37 13.33
CA GLU A 66 2.00 3.77 12.12
C GLU A 66 1.79 4.83 11.02
N LEU A 67 1.28 6.01 11.39
CA LEU A 67 1.13 7.13 10.45
C LEU A 67 2.49 7.61 9.92
N GLN A 68 3.50 7.74 10.78
CA GLN A 68 4.86 8.10 10.38
C GLN A 68 5.40 7.11 9.33
N THR A 69 5.25 5.81 9.57
CA THR A 69 5.66 4.76 8.63
C THR A 69 4.92 4.87 7.31
N LYS A 70 3.59 5.03 7.31
CA LYS A 70 2.80 5.20 6.08
C LYS A 70 3.19 6.45 5.29
N CYS A 71 3.50 7.55 5.98
CA CYS A 71 4.00 8.77 5.31
C CYS A 71 5.35 8.53 4.62
N ILE A 72 6.27 7.81 5.26
CA ILE A 72 7.57 7.47 4.67
C ILE A 72 7.38 6.54 3.46
N GLU A 73 6.57 5.49 3.60
CA GLU A 73 6.25 4.56 2.50
C GLU A 73 5.64 5.28 1.29
N LEU A 74 4.73 6.23 1.55
CA LEU A 74 4.14 7.06 0.50
C LEU A 74 5.19 7.91 -0.21
N ILE A 75 6.11 8.55 0.51
CA ILE A 75 7.18 9.37 -0.07
C ILE A 75 8.13 8.50 -0.90
N GLU A 76 8.45 7.30 -0.44
CA GLU A 76 9.26 6.35 -1.19
C GLU A 76 8.57 5.92 -2.49
N GLU A 77 7.26 5.67 -2.45
CA GLU A 77 6.46 5.37 -3.63
C GLU A 77 6.44 6.56 -4.61
N LEU A 78 6.19 7.78 -4.13
CA LEU A 78 6.23 9.00 -4.94
C LEU A 78 7.61 9.21 -5.59
N ASN A 79 8.69 8.89 -4.87
CA ASN A 79 10.06 9.01 -5.37
C ASN A 79 10.42 7.98 -6.45
N GLN A 80 9.64 6.89 -6.59
CA GLN A 80 9.80 5.95 -7.71
C GLN A 80 9.24 6.51 -9.03
N TYR A 81 8.22 7.38 -8.94
CA TYR A 81 7.61 8.04 -10.09
C TYR A 81 8.25 9.41 -10.41
N SER A 82 8.98 9.99 -9.46
CA SER A 82 9.62 11.30 -9.63
C SER A 82 10.94 11.21 -10.40
N THR A 83 11.11 12.08 -11.39
CA THR A 83 12.40 12.30 -12.07
C THR A 83 13.45 12.91 -11.13
N HIS A 84 13.00 13.70 -10.15
CA HIS A 84 13.84 14.37 -9.16
C HIS A 84 13.70 13.72 -7.79
N LYS A 85 14.82 13.52 -7.10
CA LYS A 85 14.82 12.92 -5.76
C LYS A 85 14.02 13.77 -4.76
N ILE A 86 12.98 13.17 -4.18
CA ILE A 86 12.22 13.73 -3.06
C ILE A 86 12.98 13.43 -1.77
N GLU A 87 13.27 14.47 -0.98
CA GLU A 87 13.92 14.33 0.33
C GLU A 87 12.93 14.61 1.45
N TYR A 88 13.06 13.89 2.56
CA TYR A 88 12.22 14.10 3.74
C TYR A 88 13.05 14.26 5.01
N VAL A 89 12.48 14.97 5.99
CA VAL A 89 13.03 15.07 7.35
C VAL A 89 11.94 14.90 8.39
N LEU A 90 12.26 14.12 9.41
CA LEU A 90 11.43 13.94 10.59
C LEU A 90 11.75 15.05 11.59
N ILE A 91 10.71 15.70 12.12
CA ILE A 91 10.82 16.82 13.05
C ILE A 91 10.04 16.49 14.32
N ASN A 92 10.70 16.61 15.47
CA ASN A 92 10.04 16.49 16.76
C ASN A 92 9.43 17.86 17.13
N PRO A 93 8.10 18.00 17.12
CA PRO A 93 7.45 19.29 17.43
C PRO A 93 7.65 19.72 18.89
N SER A 94 8.08 18.81 19.77
CA SER A 94 8.33 19.11 21.19
C SER A 94 9.71 19.73 21.43
N GLU A 95 10.60 19.70 20.43
CA GLU A 95 11.94 20.28 20.46
C GLU A 95 12.05 21.56 19.61
N SER A 96 10.92 22.05 19.07
CA SER A 96 10.82 23.27 18.25
C SER A 96 10.26 24.47 19.00
#